data_AF-A0A946MI78-F1
#
_entry.id   AF-A0A946MI78-F1
#
_cell.length_a   1.000
_cell.length_b   1.000
_cell.length_c   1.000
_cell.angle_alpha   90.00
_cell.angle_beta   90.00
_cell.angle_gamma   90.00
#
_symmetry.space_group_name_H-M   'P 1'
#
loop_
_entity.id
_entity.type
_entity.pdbx_description
1 polymer ?
#
loop_
_entity_poly.entity_id
_entity_poly.type
_entity_poly.pdbx_seq_one_letter_code
_entity_poly.pdbx_strand_id
1 'polypeptide(L)'
;MKTTVSKSIAACIVAVFILPFVIQAAEPVIPGYERFYSELERPSVPGGLLLLGELNCVSCHNPSEAVSASIHTKTAPHLDNVGSRVRSGFIRDFLSNPHQVKSGSTMPDMFANMGVTEKQTVIDELTHFLASTGTMADSPVKPDGVNKGRVLFNQIGCLACHDPQEATDGKTTAIGGSIAFPALSKKYTLNSLAEFLANPHTVRPAGRMPSLNLNNNEAREVASFLLRDLKLPDNLTFKYYEGNWAKLPEFSKLKPKLEGTVSGFDVLVGSKREQFGIVFEGKMVIQKSGEYTIWLGSDDGSRLLIDGKPLITIDEVHPHKVVSAKTNLSQGEHQLVVEYFEAGGQESLQVEIAGQGLNRQPMDVVLYTPRANK
;
A
#
# COMPACT_ATOMS: atom_id res chain seq x y z
N MET A 1 74.76 -9.52 52.63
CA MET A 1 73.45 -9.99 53.12
C MET A 1 72.37 -9.48 52.17
N LYS A 2 71.73 -10.39 51.43
CA LYS A 2 70.64 -10.08 50.50
C LYS A 2 69.35 -9.95 51.31
N THR A 3 68.74 -8.77 51.32
CA THR A 3 67.39 -8.54 51.86
C THR A 3 66.39 -8.65 50.73
N THR A 4 65.46 -9.59 50.90
CA THR A 4 64.34 -9.92 50.02
C THR A 4 63.28 -8.83 50.15
N VAL A 5 62.91 -8.18 49.04
CA VAL A 5 61.71 -7.33 48.97
C VAL A 5 60.65 -8.09 48.18
N SER A 6 59.59 -8.48 48.91
CA SER A 6 58.36 -9.06 48.39
C SER A 6 57.63 -8.03 47.51
N LYS A 7 57.38 -8.38 46.24
CA LYS A 7 56.45 -7.64 45.37
C LYS A 7 55.04 -8.18 45.61
N SER A 8 54.22 -7.42 46.34
CA SER A 8 52.77 -7.65 46.35
C SER A 8 52.19 -7.20 45.01
N ILE A 9 51.59 -8.13 44.27
CA ILE A 9 50.80 -7.86 43.08
C ILE A 9 49.43 -7.40 43.59
N ALA A 10 49.17 -6.09 43.52
CA ALA A 10 47.82 -5.57 43.68
C ALA A 10 47.03 -5.91 42.42
N ALA A 11 46.11 -6.86 42.51
CA ALA A 11 45.14 -7.15 41.47
C ALA A 11 44.09 -6.03 41.44
N CYS A 12 44.20 -5.13 40.46
CA CYS A 12 43.12 -4.19 40.13
C CYS A 12 41.95 -4.99 39.54
N ILE A 13 40.93 -5.27 40.35
CA ILE A 13 39.61 -5.70 39.87
C ILE A 13 38.96 -4.46 39.23
N VAL A 14 39.01 -4.38 37.90
CA VAL A 14 38.18 -3.43 37.14
C VAL A 14 36.76 -3.98 37.17
N ALA A 15 35.93 -3.43 38.05
CA ALA A 15 34.49 -3.67 38.03
C ALA A 15 33.92 -3.01 36.77
N VAL A 16 33.68 -3.82 35.73
CA VAL A 16 32.91 -3.39 34.56
C VAL A 16 31.46 -3.24 35.02
N PHE A 17 31.05 -2.01 35.32
CA PHE A 17 29.64 -1.66 35.47
C PHE A 17 28.98 -1.85 34.10
N ILE A 18 28.34 -3.00 33.90
CA ILE A 18 27.36 -3.17 32.83
C ILE A 18 26.18 -2.31 33.24
N LEU A 19 26.14 -1.06 32.76
CA LEU A 19 24.94 -0.24 32.80
C LEU A 19 23.84 -1.06 32.12
N PRO A 20 22.72 -1.37 32.80
CA PRO A 20 21.61 -2.01 32.13
C PRO A 20 21.21 -1.11 30.98
N PHE A 21 21.24 -1.67 29.77
CA PHE A 21 20.67 -1.02 28.59
C PHE A 21 19.18 -0.93 28.88
N VAL A 22 18.74 0.19 29.46
CA VAL A 22 17.33 0.52 29.51
C VAL A 22 16.94 0.66 28.05
N ILE A 23 16.16 -0.30 27.55
CA ILE A 23 15.48 -0.16 26.28
C ILE A 23 14.53 1.02 26.50
N GLN A 24 14.98 2.23 26.17
CA GLN A 24 14.14 3.41 26.16
C GLN A 24 12.99 3.08 25.21
N ALA A 25 11.78 3.00 25.75
CA ALA A 25 10.60 2.86 24.93
C ALA A 25 10.60 4.05 23.94
N ALA A 26 10.51 3.76 22.64
CA ALA A 26 10.48 4.80 21.63
C ALA A 26 9.34 5.77 21.95
N GLU A 27 9.67 7.04 22.13
CA GLU A 27 8.71 8.05 22.57
C GLU A 27 7.74 8.41 21.43
N PRO A 28 6.47 8.72 21.74
CA PRO A 28 5.55 9.23 20.73
C PRO A 28 6.07 10.58 20.21
N VAL A 29 6.07 10.75 18.89
CA VAL A 29 6.48 12.01 18.24
C VAL A 29 5.23 12.76 17.86
N ILE A 30 5.05 13.96 18.42
CA ILE A 30 3.91 14.83 18.12
C ILE A 30 4.39 15.95 17.20
N PRO A 31 4.14 15.90 15.87
CA PRO A 31 4.76 16.84 14.94
C PRO A 31 4.51 18.32 15.25
N GLY A 32 3.32 18.65 15.78
CA GLY A 32 3.04 20.02 16.22
C GLY A 32 3.83 20.44 17.47
N TYR A 33 4.15 19.50 18.34
CA TYR A 33 5.01 19.75 19.49
C TYR A 33 6.46 19.94 19.04
N GLU A 34 6.98 18.98 18.28
CA GLU A 34 8.37 19.01 17.78
C GLU A 34 8.68 20.22 16.92
N ARG A 35 7.71 20.71 16.15
CA ARG A 35 7.95 21.83 15.24
C ARG A 35 7.95 23.19 15.95
N PHE A 36 7.15 23.34 17.01
CA PHE A 36 6.84 24.66 17.57
C PHE A 36 7.22 24.82 19.04
N TYR A 37 7.43 23.74 19.78
CA TYR A 37 7.54 23.78 21.23
C TYR A 37 8.72 23.00 21.82
N SER A 38 9.29 22.01 21.12
CA SER A 38 10.37 21.17 21.66
C SER A 38 11.68 21.93 21.92
N GLU A 39 12.00 22.93 21.10
CA GLU A 39 13.23 23.74 21.20
C GLU A 39 13.07 25.00 22.07
N LEU A 40 11.93 25.18 22.74
CA LEU A 40 11.73 26.34 23.61
C LEU A 40 12.54 26.18 24.90
N GLU A 41 13.25 27.24 25.31
CA GLU A 41 14.03 27.25 26.57
C GLU A 41 13.19 26.99 27.83
N ARG A 42 11.87 27.22 27.75
CA ARG A 42 10.94 26.99 28.86
C ARG A 42 9.66 26.30 28.37
N PRO A 43 9.11 25.36 29.16
CA PRO A 43 7.81 24.77 28.87
C PRO A 43 6.73 25.85 28.73
N SER A 44 5.86 25.69 27.73
CA SER A 44 4.77 26.62 27.47
C SER A 44 3.42 25.96 27.74
N VAL A 45 2.45 26.75 28.22
CA VAL A 45 1.07 26.27 28.41
C VAL A 45 0.46 25.74 27.10
N PRO A 46 0.60 26.43 25.93
CA PRO A 46 0.10 25.89 24.67
C PRO A 46 0.73 24.54 24.28
N GLY A 47 2.03 24.36 24.51
CA GLY A 47 2.70 23.07 24.28
C GLY A 47 2.17 21.96 25.18
N GLY A 48 1.93 22.25 26.47
CA GLY A 48 1.35 21.30 27.41
C GLY A 48 -0.09 20.91 27.04
N LEU A 49 -0.94 21.89 26.70
CA LEU A 49 -2.32 21.64 26.24
C LEU A 49 -2.35 20.80 24.96
N LEU A 50 -1.40 21.04 24.04
CA LEU A 50 -1.26 20.25 22.82
C LEU A 50 -0.94 18.79 23.13
N LEU A 51 0.01 18.52 24.03
CA LEU A 51 0.37 17.16 24.43
C LEU A 51 -0.80 16.45 25.13
N LEU A 52 -1.50 17.13 26.04
CA LEU A 52 -2.68 16.56 26.72
C LEU A 52 -3.76 16.10 25.73
N GLY A 53 -3.94 16.85 24.64
CA GLY A 53 -4.87 16.49 23.57
C GLY A 53 -4.38 15.38 22.64
N GLU A 54 -3.13 15.47 22.17
CA GLU A 54 -2.54 14.54 21.18
C GLU A 54 -2.22 13.16 21.76
N LEU A 55 -1.89 13.10 23.06
CA LEU A 55 -1.72 11.85 23.82
C LEU A 55 -3.02 11.38 24.48
N ASN A 56 -4.12 12.11 24.27
CA ASN A 56 -5.46 11.78 24.75
C ASN A 56 -5.55 11.55 26.27
N CYS A 57 -4.77 12.29 27.07
CA CYS A 57 -4.70 12.11 28.53
C CYS A 57 -6.07 12.29 29.20
N VAL A 58 -6.89 13.17 28.63
CA VAL A 58 -8.22 13.51 29.14
C VAL A 58 -9.30 12.45 28.85
N SER A 59 -8.96 11.35 28.17
CA SER A 59 -9.88 10.21 28.05
C SER A 59 -10.07 9.48 29.38
N CYS A 60 -9.08 9.58 30.28
CA CYS A 60 -9.08 8.94 31.60
C CYS A 60 -9.00 9.96 32.74
N HIS A 61 -8.26 11.05 32.56
CA HIS A 61 -8.15 12.12 33.55
C HIS A 61 -9.21 13.20 33.32
N ASN A 62 -9.86 13.66 34.37
CA ASN A 62 -10.94 14.64 34.28
C ASN A 62 -10.48 16.02 34.80
N PRO A 63 -9.90 16.89 33.96
CA PRO A 63 -9.51 18.23 34.39
C PRO A 63 -10.74 19.12 34.61
N SER A 64 -10.53 20.30 35.19
CA SER A 64 -11.61 21.28 35.34
C SER A 64 -12.18 21.70 33.98
N GLU A 65 -13.44 22.13 33.95
CA GLU A 65 -14.14 22.52 32.72
C GLU A 65 -13.38 23.59 31.92
N ALA A 66 -12.78 24.58 32.59
CA ALA A 66 -11.98 25.62 31.96
C ALA A 66 -10.74 25.06 31.22
N VAL A 67 -10.11 24.02 31.77
CA VAL A 67 -8.96 23.35 31.14
C VAL A 67 -9.43 22.43 30.02
N SER A 68 -10.50 21.67 30.23
CA SER A 68 -11.12 20.81 29.20
C SER A 68 -11.49 21.60 27.96
N ALA A 69 -12.08 22.79 28.12
CA ALA A 69 -12.44 23.68 27.00
C ALA A 69 -11.23 24.17 26.17
N SER A 70 -10.03 24.08 26.73
CA SER A 70 -8.78 24.51 26.09
C SER A 70 -8.02 23.35 25.41
N ILE A 71 -8.47 22.10 25.56
CA ILE A 71 -7.79 20.90 25.05
C ILE A 71 -8.54 20.37 23.83
N HIS A 72 -7.86 20.30 22.70
CA HIS A 72 -8.36 19.62 21.51
C HIS A 72 -7.99 18.14 21.57
N THR A 73 -8.97 17.27 21.76
CA THR A 73 -8.73 15.83 21.92
C THR A 73 -8.59 15.12 20.59
N LYS A 74 -7.56 14.28 20.49
CA LYS A 74 -7.35 13.43 19.33
C LYS A 74 -8.19 12.17 19.46
N THR A 75 -9.19 12.04 18.59
CA THR A 75 -9.99 10.82 18.49
C THR A 75 -9.25 9.70 17.76
N ALA A 76 -9.54 8.45 18.14
CA ALA A 76 -8.96 7.27 17.51
C ALA A 76 -9.44 7.12 16.05
N PRO A 77 -8.66 6.46 15.17
CA PRO A 77 -9.11 6.13 13.82
C PRO A 77 -10.33 5.20 13.83
N HIS A 78 -11.20 5.33 12.83
CA HIS A 78 -12.30 4.39 12.62
C HIS A 78 -11.76 3.05 12.10
N LEU A 79 -12.07 1.97 12.81
CA LEU A 79 -11.68 0.60 12.47
C LEU A 79 -12.76 -0.16 11.70
N ASP A 80 -13.91 0.44 11.46
CA ASP A 80 -14.98 -0.16 10.67
C ASP A 80 -14.44 -0.54 9.28
N ASN A 81 -14.71 -1.79 8.88
CA ASN A 81 -14.25 -2.38 7.63
C ASN A 81 -12.73 -2.23 7.38
N VAL A 82 -11.89 -2.14 8.43
CA VAL A 82 -10.44 -1.96 8.27
C VAL A 82 -9.78 -3.07 7.43
N GLY A 83 -10.37 -4.28 7.44
CA GLY A 83 -9.94 -5.41 6.62
C GLY A 83 -10.03 -5.17 5.11
N SER A 84 -10.82 -4.19 4.67
CA SER A 84 -10.84 -3.75 3.25
C SER A 84 -9.78 -2.68 2.92
N ARG A 85 -9.18 -2.05 3.95
CA ARG A 85 -8.36 -0.85 3.80
C ARG A 85 -6.88 -1.06 4.14
N VAL A 86 -6.57 -1.95 5.09
CA VAL A 86 -5.23 -2.16 5.63
C VAL A 86 -4.86 -3.64 5.56
N ARG A 87 -3.64 -3.92 5.08
CA ARG A 87 -3.11 -5.28 4.98
C ARG A 87 -3.01 -5.95 6.34
N SER A 88 -3.47 -7.20 6.44
CA SER A 88 -3.41 -7.99 7.68
C SER A 88 -1.98 -8.14 8.21
N GLY A 89 -0.99 -8.31 7.34
CA GLY A 89 0.42 -8.33 7.73
C GLY A 89 0.85 -7.05 8.45
N PHE A 90 0.44 -5.88 7.94
CA PHE A 90 0.71 -4.61 8.62
C PHE A 90 -0.04 -4.51 9.95
N ILE A 91 -1.30 -4.93 10.02
CA ILE A 91 -2.07 -4.92 11.28
C ILE A 91 -1.33 -5.75 12.34
N ARG A 92 -0.90 -6.96 11.98
CA ARG A 92 -0.14 -7.86 12.85
C ARG A 92 1.16 -7.23 13.35
N ASP A 93 1.97 -6.71 12.42
CA ASP A 93 3.25 -6.10 12.75
C ASP A 93 3.05 -4.86 13.63
N PHE A 94 2.05 -4.04 13.31
CA PHE A 94 1.74 -2.81 14.05
C PHE A 94 1.25 -3.11 15.46
N LEU A 95 0.40 -4.12 15.66
CA LEU A 95 -0.02 -4.57 17.00
C LEU A 95 1.14 -5.18 17.80
N SER A 96 2.12 -5.78 17.12
CA SER A 96 3.31 -6.37 17.76
C SER A 96 4.27 -5.31 18.28
N ASN A 97 4.52 -4.28 17.49
CA ASN A 97 5.41 -3.18 17.86
C ASN A 97 5.05 -1.89 17.08
N PRO A 98 4.12 -1.07 17.60
CA PRO A 98 3.64 0.12 16.89
C PRO A 98 4.75 1.12 16.56
N HIS A 99 5.70 1.31 17.48
CA HIS A 99 6.77 2.31 17.34
C HIS A 99 7.86 1.87 16.34
N GLN A 100 8.15 0.57 16.24
CA GLN A 100 9.05 0.04 15.23
C GLN A 100 8.44 0.13 13.83
N VAL A 101 7.15 -0.18 13.69
CA VAL A 101 6.46 -0.15 12.40
C VAL A 101 6.20 1.28 11.93
N LYS A 102 5.85 2.17 12.86
CA LYS A 102 5.64 3.58 12.60
C LYS A 102 6.30 4.39 13.71
N SER A 103 7.50 4.89 13.41
CA SER A 103 8.19 5.84 14.30
C SER A 103 7.27 7.01 14.64
N GLY A 104 7.24 7.38 15.92
CA GLY A 104 6.37 8.44 16.41
C GLY A 104 4.89 8.09 16.52
N SER A 105 4.52 6.81 16.46
CA SER A 105 3.15 6.39 16.77
C SER A 105 2.73 6.83 18.17
N THR A 106 1.49 7.31 18.32
CA THR A 106 0.87 7.60 19.63
C THR A 106 0.19 6.36 20.23
N MET A 107 0.10 5.26 19.50
CA MET A 107 -0.39 3.98 20.02
C MET A 107 0.77 3.28 20.74
N PRO A 108 0.69 3.03 22.06
CA PRO A 108 1.71 2.28 22.78
C PRO A 108 1.61 0.79 22.48
N ASP A 109 2.64 0.03 22.87
CA ASP A 109 2.57 -1.43 22.90
C ASP A 109 1.61 -1.89 24.01
N MET A 110 0.37 -2.13 23.63
CA MET A 110 -0.72 -2.53 24.55
C MET A 110 -0.47 -3.88 25.23
N PHE A 111 0.45 -4.69 24.70
CA PHE A 111 0.70 -6.07 25.15
C PHE A 111 2.11 -6.25 25.71
N ALA A 112 2.82 -5.17 26.03
CA ALA A 112 4.21 -5.20 26.49
C ALA A 112 4.44 -6.07 27.74
N ASN A 113 3.42 -6.23 28.59
CA ASN A 113 3.49 -6.99 29.84
C ASN A 113 3.08 -8.48 29.70
N MET A 114 2.73 -8.93 28.49
CA MET A 114 2.35 -10.33 28.23
C MET A 114 3.57 -11.21 27.93
N GLY A 115 3.45 -12.52 28.19
CA GLY A 115 4.44 -13.49 27.74
C GLY A 115 4.49 -13.57 26.20
N VAL A 116 5.66 -13.88 25.62
CA VAL A 116 5.87 -13.83 24.16
C VAL A 116 4.83 -14.65 23.37
N THR A 117 4.56 -15.89 23.80
CA THR A 117 3.59 -16.77 23.14
C THR A 117 2.16 -16.26 23.28
N GLU A 118 1.77 -15.81 24.46
CA GLU A 118 0.45 -15.24 24.73
C GLU A 118 0.22 -13.97 23.88
N LYS A 119 1.20 -13.06 23.86
CA LYS A 119 1.19 -11.86 23.03
C LYS A 119 0.97 -12.20 21.55
N GLN A 120 1.69 -13.20 21.03
CA GLN A 120 1.53 -13.63 19.64
C GLN A 120 0.13 -14.17 19.36
N THR A 121 -0.41 -15.01 20.23
CA THR A 121 -1.78 -15.54 20.08
C THR A 121 -2.82 -14.43 20.05
N VAL A 122 -2.78 -13.50 21.02
CA VAL A 122 -3.73 -12.37 21.08
C VAL A 122 -3.62 -11.49 19.84
N ILE A 123 -2.40 -11.21 19.37
CA ILE A 123 -2.18 -10.41 18.16
C ILE A 123 -2.74 -11.12 16.92
N ASP A 124 -2.53 -12.42 16.80
CA ASP A 124 -3.03 -13.20 15.66
C ASP A 124 -4.57 -13.23 15.66
N GLU A 125 -5.20 -13.45 16.81
CA GLU A 125 -6.65 -13.40 16.97
C GLU A 125 -7.24 -12.04 16.60
N LEU A 126 -6.67 -10.95 17.14
CA LEU A 126 -7.09 -9.58 16.81
C LEU A 126 -6.88 -9.27 15.33
N THR A 127 -5.77 -9.73 14.75
CA THR A 127 -5.50 -9.54 13.32
C THR A 127 -6.52 -10.27 12.46
N HIS A 128 -6.86 -11.52 12.81
CA HIS A 128 -7.89 -12.28 12.11
C HIS A 128 -9.28 -11.63 12.23
N PHE A 129 -9.63 -11.15 13.41
CA PHE A 129 -10.89 -10.40 13.61
C PHE A 129 -10.92 -9.12 12.77
N LEU A 130 -9.89 -8.29 12.81
CA LEU A 130 -9.84 -7.04 12.05
C LEU A 130 -9.81 -7.30 10.54
N ALA A 131 -9.09 -8.33 10.08
CA ALA A 131 -9.03 -8.72 8.68
C ALA A 131 -10.38 -9.25 8.16
N SER A 132 -11.20 -9.90 9.01
CA SER A 132 -12.50 -10.43 8.59
C SER A 132 -13.56 -9.35 8.36
N THR A 133 -13.30 -8.11 8.77
CA THR A 133 -14.22 -6.97 8.59
C THR A 133 -14.32 -6.49 7.13
N GLY A 134 -13.53 -7.03 6.20
CA GLY A 134 -13.62 -6.67 4.79
C GLY A 134 -12.72 -7.50 3.89
N THR A 135 -12.82 -7.26 2.58
CA THR A 135 -11.99 -7.92 1.58
C THR A 135 -11.09 -6.89 0.90
N MET A 136 -9.80 -7.22 0.75
CA MET A 136 -8.88 -6.38 0.00
C MET A 136 -8.86 -6.74 -1.47
N ALA A 137 -8.67 -5.70 -2.28
CA ALA A 137 -8.49 -5.77 -3.72
C ALA A 137 -7.15 -5.11 -4.05
N ASP A 138 -6.23 -5.89 -4.60
CA ASP A 138 -4.95 -5.39 -5.10
C ASP A 138 -4.99 -5.13 -6.60
N SER A 139 -4.16 -4.18 -7.03
CA SER A 139 -3.91 -3.92 -8.44
C SER A 139 -2.48 -3.45 -8.60
N PRO A 140 -1.79 -3.84 -9.69
CA PRO A 140 -0.45 -3.38 -9.96
C PRO A 140 -0.45 -1.86 -10.21
N VAL A 141 0.70 -1.26 -9.94
CA VAL A 141 0.95 0.17 -10.18
C VAL A 141 1.54 0.33 -11.59
N LYS A 142 0.91 1.16 -12.42
CA LYS A 142 1.35 1.43 -13.79
C LYS A 142 2.36 2.59 -13.82
N PRO A 143 3.45 2.52 -14.63
CA PRO A 143 4.46 3.59 -14.68
C PRO A 143 3.92 4.98 -15.05
N ASP A 144 2.94 5.06 -15.97
CA ASP A 144 2.29 6.34 -16.31
C ASP A 144 1.62 6.99 -15.09
N GLY A 145 0.90 6.19 -14.28
CA GLY A 145 0.29 6.65 -13.03
C GLY A 145 1.31 7.11 -12.00
N VAL A 146 2.47 6.44 -11.90
CA VAL A 146 3.58 6.87 -11.04
C VAL A 146 4.10 8.25 -11.46
N ASN A 147 4.31 8.45 -12.77
CA ASN A 147 4.84 9.70 -13.30
C ASN A 147 3.88 10.88 -13.08
N LYS A 148 2.59 10.70 -13.41
CA LYS A 148 1.55 11.71 -13.17
C LYS A 148 1.37 12.00 -11.69
N GLY A 149 1.34 10.94 -10.86
CA GLY A 149 1.25 11.04 -9.41
C GLY A 149 2.37 11.83 -8.77
N ARG A 150 3.61 11.68 -9.27
CA ARG A 150 4.77 12.45 -8.79
C ARG A 150 4.59 13.95 -9.08
N VAL A 151 4.14 14.30 -10.28
CA VAL A 151 3.88 15.69 -10.67
C VAL A 151 2.78 16.28 -9.78
N LEU A 152 1.68 15.57 -9.60
CA LEU A 152 0.58 15.99 -8.73
C LEU A 152 1.03 16.17 -7.29
N PHE A 153 1.77 15.21 -6.74
CA PHE A 153 2.30 15.28 -5.35
C PHE A 153 3.08 16.58 -5.10
N ASN A 154 3.83 17.05 -6.10
CA ASN A 154 4.55 18.32 -6.04
C ASN A 154 3.62 19.55 -6.15
N GLN A 155 2.63 19.49 -7.04
CA GLN A 155 1.74 20.63 -7.34
C GLN A 155 0.70 20.89 -6.24
N ILE A 156 0.19 19.84 -5.59
CA ILE A 156 -0.88 19.95 -4.58
C ILE A 156 -0.35 20.22 -3.17
N GLY A 157 0.96 20.42 -3.02
CA GLY A 157 1.58 20.85 -1.76
C GLY A 157 1.88 19.73 -0.76
N CYS A 158 1.88 18.45 -1.16
CA CYS A 158 2.20 17.34 -0.26
C CYS A 158 3.57 17.51 0.42
N LEU A 159 4.56 18.07 -0.30
CA LEU A 159 5.91 18.31 0.22
C LEU A 159 5.96 19.27 1.41
N ALA A 160 4.93 20.08 1.63
CA ALA A 160 4.88 20.98 2.78
C ALA A 160 4.83 20.23 4.12
N CYS A 161 4.40 18.96 4.10
CA CYS A 161 4.25 18.11 5.29
C CYS A 161 4.87 16.72 5.12
N HIS A 162 5.07 16.23 3.90
CA HIS A 162 5.50 14.86 3.64
C HIS A 162 6.78 14.79 2.83
N ASP A 163 7.70 13.93 3.26
CA ASP A 163 8.86 13.56 2.48
C ASP A 163 8.50 12.39 1.55
N PRO A 164 8.57 12.54 0.22
CA PRO A 164 8.31 11.44 -0.70
C PRO A 164 9.42 10.36 -0.65
N GLN A 165 10.53 10.63 0.04
CA GLN A 165 11.72 9.78 0.16
C GLN A 165 12.27 9.35 -1.22
N GLU A 166 12.25 10.28 -2.18
CA GLU A 166 12.94 10.08 -3.44
C GLU A 166 14.45 10.26 -3.21
N ALA A 167 15.24 9.25 -3.58
CA ALA A 167 16.68 9.36 -3.55
C ALA A 167 17.13 10.24 -4.73
N THR A 168 17.84 11.33 -4.43
CA THR A 168 18.57 12.09 -5.44
C THR A 168 20.03 11.67 -5.32
N ASP A 169 20.65 11.15 -6.39
CA ASP A 169 22.03 10.65 -6.39
C ASP A 169 22.32 9.55 -5.34
N GLY A 170 21.33 8.69 -5.06
CA GLY A 170 21.44 7.61 -4.08
C GLY A 170 21.39 8.07 -2.61
N LYS A 171 21.10 9.35 -2.34
CA LYS A 171 20.87 9.88 -1.00
C LYS A 171 19.47 10.46 -0.89
N THR A 172 18.75 10.07 0.16
CA THR A 172 17.48 10.68 0.53
C THR A 172 17.79 11.84 1.48
N THR A 173 17.61 13.08 1.04
CA THR A 173 17.75 14.23 1.94
C THR A 173 16.43 14.46 2.64
N ALA A 174 16.38 14.17 3.93
CA ALA A 174 15.17 14.37 4.73
C ALA A 174 14.74 15.85 4.72
N ILE A 175 13.49 16.12 4.39
CA ILE A 175 12.92 17.47 4.50
C ILE A 175 12.63 17.75 5.98
N GLY A 176 13.32 18.73 6.58
CA GLY A 176 13.18 19.07 8.00
C GLY A 176 11.73 19.40 8.38
N GLY A 177 11.22 18.77 9.46
CA GLY A 177 9.85 18.95 9.95
C GLY A 177 8.76 18.26 9.10
N SER A 178 9.14 17.49 8.08
CA SER A 178 8.22 16.65 7.31
C SER A 178 8.08 15.25 7.92
N ILE A 179 7.01 14.57 7.54
CA ILE A 179 6.71 13.20 7.95
C ILE A 179 7.18 12.25 6.84
N ALA A 180 8.18 11.43 7.17
CA ALA A 180 8.58 10.32 6.31
C ALA A 180 7.49 9.24 6.29
N PHE A 181 7.28 8.65 5.11
CA PHE A 181 6.38 7.52 4.95
C PHE A 181 7.08 6.20 5.38
N PRO A 182 6.43 5.34 6.18
CA PRO A 182 6.86 3.94 6.26
C PRO A 182 6.66 3.28 4.88
N ALA A 183 7.07 2.02 4.72
CA ALA A 183 6.78 1.25 3.50
C ALA A 183 5.26 1.11 3.27
N LEU A 184 4.66 2.05 2.52
CA LEU A 184 3.21 2.16 2.34
C LEU A 184 2.65 0.95 1.58
N SER A 185 3.44 0.35 0.70
CA SER A 185 3.16 -0.91 0.00
C SER A 185 2.84 -2.06 0.94
N LYS A 186 3.46 -2.11 2.13
CA LYS A 186 3.15 -3.10 3.17
C LYS A 186 1.83 -2.84 3.87
N LYS A 187 1.28 -1.63 3.79
CA LYS A 187 0.09 -1.21 4.54
C LYS A 187 -1.17 -1.13 3.70
N TYR A 188 -1.08 -0.55 2.51
CA TYR A 188 -2.23 -0.22 1.68
C TYR A 188 -2.20 -0.99 0.35
N THR A 189 -3.38 -1.13 -0.25
CA THR A 189 -3.51 -1.45 -1.68
C THR A 189 -3.58 -0.13 -2.46
N LEU A 190 -3.45 -0.19 -3.78
CA LEU A 190 -3.61 1.00 -4.62
C LEU A 190 -4.98 1.67 -4.42
N ASN A 191 -6.05 0.86 -4.37
CA ASN A 191 -7.40 1.38 -4.18
C ASN A 191 -7.61 1.97 -2.79
N SER A 192 -7.17 1.27 -1.73
CA SER A 192 -7.40 1.75 -0.36
C SER A 192 -6.59 3.00 -0.01
N LEU A 193 -5.40 3.17 -0.61
CA LEU A 193 -4.65 4.42 -0.47
C LEU A 193 -5.32 5.56 -1.23
N ALA A 194 -5.79 5.32 -2.46
CA ALA A 194 -6.49 6.34 -3.25
C ALA A 194 -7.75 6.85 -2.53
N GLU A 195 -8.57 5.95 -1.98
CA GLU A 195 -9.75 6.32 -1.18
C GLU A 195 -9.38 7.14 0.07
N PHE A 196 -8.30 6.75 0.76
CA PHE A 196 -7.79 7.50 1.91
C PHE A 196 -7.32 8.90 1.52
N LEU A 197 -6.60 9.05 0.40
CA LEU A 197 -6.12 10.35 -0.09
C LEU A 197 -7.26 11.26 -0.52
N ALA A 198 -8.32 10.70 -1.11
CA ALA A 198 -9.51 11.47 -1.50
C ALA A 198 -10.26 12.02 -0.27
N ASN A 199 -10.40 11.24 0.81
CA ASN A 199 -11.19 11.62 1.98
C ASN A 199 -10.59 11.14 3.31
N PRO A 200 -9.45 11.70 3.78
CA PRO A 200 -8.71 11.14 4.93
C PRO A 200 -9.47 11.20 6.25
N HIS A 201 -10.33 12.21 6.43
CA HIS A 201 -11.09 12.42 7.67
C HIS A 201 -12.21 11.40 7.90
N THR A 202 -12.66 10.70 6.87
CA THR A 202 -13.62 9.58 7.02
C THR A 202 -13.05 8.42 7.82
N VAL A 203 -11.73 8.23 7.74
CA VAL A 203 -10.99 7.20 8.48
C VAL A 203 -10.32 7.78 9.73
N ARG A 204 -9.85 9.02 9.65
CA ARG A 204 -9.13 9.70 10.73
C ARG A 204 -9.74 11.09 10.98
N PRO A 205 -10.84 11.19 11.74
CA PRO A 205 -11.49 12.47 11.99
C PRO A 205 -10.56 13.51 12.62
N ALA A 206 -9.76 13.10 13.61
CA ALA A 206 -8.72 13.93 14.22
C ALA A 206 -7.39 13.99 13.44
N GLY A 207 -7.36 13.48 12.20
CA GLY A 207 -6.19 13.58 11.34
C GLY A 207 -5.91 15.03 10.94
N ARG A 208 -4.64 15.43 10.93
CA ARG A 208 -4.22 16.78 10.50
C ARG A 208 -4.04 16.93 8.99
N MET A 209 -4.00 15.82 8.25
CA MET A 209 -3.92 15.83 6.80
C MET A 209 -5.24 16.40 6.27
N PRO A 210 -5.24 17.55 5.57
CA PRO A 210 -6.45 18.14 5.04
C PRO A 210 -7.02 17.29 3.90
N SER A 211 -8.30 17.51 3.57
CA SER A 211 -8.79 17.10 2.25
C SER A 211 -8.13 17.98 1.18
N LEU A 212 -7.42 17.36 0.24
CA LEU A 212 -6.72 18.04 -0.85
C LEU A 212 -7.63 18.28 -2.07
N ASN A 213 -8.94 17.98 -1.96
CA ASN A 213 -9.94 18.10 -3.03
C ASN A 213 -9.56 17.36 -4.33
N LEU A 214 -8.88 16.22 -4.20
CA LEU A 214 -8.50 15.38 -5.32
C LEU A 214 -9.74 14.67 -5.88
N ASN A 215 -9.84 14.61 -7.20
CA ASN A 215 -10.77 13.69 -7.84
C ASN A 215 -10.23 12.24 -7.78
N ASN A 216 -11.07 11.26 -8.13
CA ASN A 216 -10.72 9.84 -8.03
C ASN A 216 -9.48 9.45 -8.85
N ASN A 217 -9.27 10.08 -10.01
CA ASN A 217 -8.12 9.79 -10.87
C ASN A 217 -6.84 10.36 -10.26
N GLU A 218 -6.87 11.64 -9.85
CA GLU A 218 -5.73 12.30 -9.20
C GLU A 218 -5.31 11.55 -7.92
N ALA A 219 -6.27 11.16 -7.08
CA ALA A 219 -5.99 10.39 -5.88
C ALA A 219 -5.34 9.04 -6.20
N ARG A 220 -5.78 8.35 -7.26
CA ARG A 220 -5.20 7.09 -7.72
C ARG A 220 -3.79 7.27 -8.31
N GLU A 221 -3.53 8.36 -9.02
CA GLU A 221 -2.21 8.69 -9.55
C GLU A 221 -1.23 8.99 -8.42
N VAL A 222 -1.61 9.82 -7.45
CA VAL A 222 -0.77 10.08 -6.26
C VAL A 222 -0.54 8.78 -5.47
N ALA A 223 -1.56 7.94 -5.29
CA ALA A 223 -1.40 6.62 -4.67
C ALA A 223 -0.45 5.71 -5.46
N SER A 224 -0.50 5.75 -6.79
CA SER A 224 0.43 5.02 -7.68
C SER A 224 1.87 5.46 -7.43
N PHE A 225 2.12 6.77 -7.36
CA PHE A 225 3.45 7.30 -7.03
C PHE A 225 3.94 6.88 -5.63
N LEU A 226 3.07 6.93 -4.63
CA LEU A 226 3.40 6.53 -3.25
C LEU A 226 3.60 5.02 -3.08
N LEU A 227 3.08 4.21 -4.01
CA LEU A 227 3.18 2.75 -4.03
C LEU A 227 4.05 2.25 -5.18
N ARG A 228 4.96 3.08 -5.71
CA ARG A 228 5.89 2.73 -6.78
C ARG A 228 6.81 1.53 -6.46
N ASP A 229 6.94 1.19 -5.18
CA ASP A 229 7.67 0.02 -4.68
C ASP A 229 6.78 -1.24 -4.52
N LEU A 230 5.48 -1.14 -4.78
CA LEU A 230 4.54 -2.25 -4.66
C LEU A 230 4.89 -3.33 -5.68
N LYS A 231 5.26 -4.50 -5.16
CA LYS A 231 5.45 -5.72 -5.93
C LYS A 231 4.36 -6.70 -5.56
N LEU A 232 3.49 -6.97 -6.52
CA LEU A 232 2.50 -8.02 -6.40
C LEU A 232 3.08 -9.33 -6.97
N PRO A 233 2.69 -10.48 -6.41
CA PRO A 233 3.03 -11.77 -7.00
C PRO A 233 2.46 -11.89 -8.41
N ASP A 234 3.17 -12.63 -9.25
CA ASP A 234 2.69 -12.95 -10.60
C ASP A 234 1.43 -13.82 -10.51
N ASN A 235 0.43 -13.50 -11.32
CA ASN A 235 -0.87 -14.16 -11.33
C ASN A 235 -1.32 -14.54 -12.75
N LEU A 236 -0.55 -14.18 -13.77
CA LEU A 236 -0.77 -14.52 -15.16
C LEU A 236 0.53 -15.06 -15.78
N THR A 237 0.39 -15.94 -16.76
CA THR A 237 1.45 -16.19 -17.74
C THR A 237 1.25 -15.26 -18.92
N PHE A 238 2.34 -14.90 -19.61
CA PHE A 238 2.26 -14.14 -20.84
C PHE A 238 3.09 -14.79 -21.94
N LYS A 239 2.63 -14.58 -23.18
CA LYS A 239 3.39 -14.82 -24.40
C LYS A 239 3.43 -13.51 -25.19
N TYR A 240 4.63 -13.03 -25.47
CA TYR A 240 4.87 -11.78 -26.20
C TYR A 240 5.33 -12.08 -27.62
N TYR A 241 4.78 -11.34 -28.57
CA TYR A 241 4.97 -11.49 -30.00
C TYR A 241 5.35 -10.14 -30.60
N GLU A 242 6.14 -10.16 -31.67
CA GLU A 242 6.41 -8.97 -32.47
C GLU A 242 5.83 -9.17 -33.86
N GLY A 243 5.14 -8.16 -34.38
CA GLY A 243 4.52 -8.20 -35.69
C GLY A 243 3.69 -6.96 -35.96
N ASN A 244 3.53 -6.65 -37.24
CA ASN A 244 2.70 -5.54 -37.69
C ASN A 244 1.35 -6.13 -38.16
N TRP A 245 0.31 -5.91 -37.36
CA TRP A 245 -1.04 -6.42 -37.64
C TRP A 245 -2.03 -5.27 -37.70
N ALA A 246 -2.97 -5.35 -38.65
CA ALA A 246 -4.11 -4.44 -38.71
C ALA A 246 -5.35 -5.01 -38.02
N LYS A 247 -5.31 -6.28 -37.60
CA LYS A 247 -6.37 -7.03 -36.93
C LYS A 247 -5.75 -8.09 -36.02
N LEU A 248 -6.51 -8.59 -35.05
CA LEU A 248 -6.07 -9.64 -34.13
C LEU A 248 -5.52 -10.86 -34.90
N PRO A 249 -4.24 -11.21 -34.73
CA PRO A 249 -3.69 -12.40 -35.34
C PRO A 249 -4.18 -13.67 -34.64
N GLU A 250 -4.06 -14.81 -35.32
CA GLU A 250 -4.18 -16.10 -34.66
C GLU A 250 -2.89 -16.42 -33.89
N PHE A 251 -2.77 -15.93 -32.67
CA PHE A 251 -1.57 -16.07 -31.83
C PHE A 251 -1.12 -17.52 -31.62
N SER A 252 -2.06 -18.48 -31.63
CA SER A 252 -1.77 -19.91 -31.53
C SER A 252 -0.93 -20.46 -32.69
N LYS A 253 -0.94 -19.78 -33.85
CA LYS A 253 -0.12 -20.13 -35.03
C LYS A 253 1.24 -19.41 -35.06
N LEU A 254 1.47 -18.47 -34.14
CA LEU A 254 2.69 -17.68 -34.08
C LEU A 254 3.66 -18.26 -33.04
N LYS A 255 4.95 -18.00 -33.25
CA LYS A 255 5.98 -18.33 -32.27
C LYS A 255 6.20 -17.12 -31.34
N PRO A 256 6.07 -17.26 -30.01
CA PRO A 256 6.35 -16.17 -29.10
C PRO A 256 7.84 -15.82 -29.13
N LYS A 257 8.13 -14.53 -28.98
CA LYS A 257 9.49 -13.99 -28.85
C LYS A 257 9.97 -14.07 -27.41
N LEU A 258 9.07 -13.91 -26.46
CA LEU A 258 9.31 -14.01 -25.02
C LEU A 258 8.08 -14.64 -24.35
N GLU A 259 8.29 -15.40 -23.29
CA GLU A 259 7.24 -15.95 -22.46
C GLU A 259 7.67 -15.95 -21.00
N GLY A 260 6.72 -15.87 -20.08
CA GLY A 260 7.02 -15.79 -18.66
C GLY A 260 5.77 -15.63 -17.81
N THR A 261 5.99 -15.17 -16.58
CA THR A 261 4.94 -14.81 -15.62
C THR A 261 4.94 -13.32 -15.38
N VAL A 262 3.78 -12.77 -15.03
CA VAL A 262 3.60 -11.35 -14.78
C VAL A 262 2.45 -11.11 -13.80
N SER A 263 2.51 -9.98 -13.10
CA SER A 263 1.44 -9.51 -12.24
C SER A 263 0.49 -8.59 -13.01
N GLY A 264 -0.76 -9.02 -13.15
CA GLY A 264 -1.79 -8.31 -13.88
C GLY A 264 -1.48 -8.18 -15.38
N PHE A 265 -2.25 -7.32 -16.04
CA PHE A 265 -2.17 -7.10 -17.49
C PHE A 265 -1.10 -6.06 -17.85
N ASP A 266 0.16 -6.33 -17.50
CA ASP A 266 1.28 -5.44 -17.82
C ASP A 266 1.70 -5.58 -19.30
N VAL A 267 1.41 -4.55 -20.10
CA VAL A 267 1.77 -4.50 -21.52
C VAL A 267 3.25 -4.18 -21.76
N LEU A 268 4.01 -3.85 -20.71
CA LEU A 268 5.43 -3.46 -20.81
C LEU A 268 6.40 -4.64 -20.65
N VAL A 269 5.89 -5.88 -20.63
CA VAL A 269 6.70 -7.12 -20.59
C VAL A 269 7.66 -7.27 -21.77
N GLY A 270 7.39 -6.57 -22.87
CA GLY A 270 8.20 -6.56 -24.09
C GLY A 270 9.11 -5.34 -24.23
N SER A 271 10.10 -5.45 -25.12
CA SER A 271 11.04 -4.37 -25.42
C SER A 271 10.46 -3.31 -26.37
N LYS A 272 9.52 -3.67 -27.25
CA LYS A 272 8.88 -2.70 -28.17
C LYS A 272 7.71 -1.99 -27.50
N ARG A 273 7.36 -0.84 -28.08
CA ARG A 273 6.19 -0.03 -27.72
C ARG A 273 5.13 0.00 -28.82
N GLU A 274 5.47 -0.53 -29.99
CA GLU A 274 4.60 -0.61 -31.17
C GLU A 274 4.88 -1.94 -31.88
N GLN A 275 3.95 -2.38 -32.72
CA GLN A 275 4.07 -3.60 -33.53
C GLN A 275 4.36 -4.85 -32.68
N PHE A 276 3.57 -5.02 -31.63
CA PHE A 276 3.68 -6.15 -30.73
C PHE A 276 2.30 -6.72 -30.39
N GLY A 277 2.30 -7.93 -29.83
CA GLY A 277 1.09 -8.54 -29.30
C GLY A 277 1.40 -9.38 -28.08
N ILE A 278 0.41 -9.50 -27.19
CA ILE A 278 0.54 -10.22 -25.93
C ILE A 278 -0.68 -11.09 -25.75
N VAL A 279 -0.43 -12.33 -25.33
CA VAL A 279 -1.47 -13.23 -24.82
C VAL A 279 -1.21 -13.42 -23.34
N PHE A 280 -2.13 -12.95 -22.51
CA PHE A 280 -2.17 -13.21 -21.08
C PHE A 280 -3.07 -14.41 -20.81
N GLU A 281 -2.60 -15.38 -20.04
CA GLU A 281 -3.37 -16.54 -19.63
C GLU A 281 -3.35 -16.68 -18.11
N GLY A 282 -4.48 -17.02 -17.52
CA GLY A 282 -4.55 -17.27 -16.09
C GLY A 282 -5.88 -17.85 -15.64
N LYS A 283 -6.09 -17.81 -14.33
CA LYS A 283 -7.32 -18.26 -13.71
C LYS A 283 -7.94 -17.11 -12.92
N MET A 284 -9.25 -17.09 -12.88
CA MET A 284 -10.04 -16.19 -12.04
C MET A 284 -10.85 -17.04 -11.05
N VAL A 285 -10.95 -16.57 -9.80
CA VAL A 285 -11.69 -17.24 -8.73
C VAL A 285 -12.91 -16.41 -8.36
N ILE A 286 -14.08 -16.91 -8.75
CA ILE A 286 -15.36 -16.27 -8.48
C ILE A 286 -15.91 -16.75 -7.14
N GLN A 287 -16.13 -15.81 -6.23
CA GLN A 287 -16.58 -16.11 -4.86
C GLN A 287 -18.09 -16.36 -4.77
N LYS A 288 -18.88 -15.75 -5.66
CA LYS A 288 -20.34 -15.84 -5.64
C LYS A 288 -20.86 -16.03 -7.06
N SER A 289 -21.67 -17.05 -7.26
CA SER A 289 -22.30 -17.28 -8.57
C SER A 289 -23.25 -16.13 -8.94
N GLY A 290 -23.31 -15.78 -10.22
CA GLY A 290 -24.32 -14.87 -10.76
C GLY A 290 -23.85 -14.08 -11.98
N GLU A 291 -24.60 -13.02 -12.31
CA GLU A 291 -24.28 -12.13 -13.43
C GLU A 291 -23.14 -11.17 -13.04
N TYR A 292 -22.15 -11.07 -13.93
CA TYR A 292 -21.05 -10.14 -13.89
C TYR A 292 -21.02 -9.32 -15.18
N THR A 293 -20.59 -8.07 -15.07
CA THR A 293 -20.24 -7.23 -16.23
C THR A 293 -18.74 -7.12 -16.31
N ILE A 294 -18.20 -7.33 -17.50
CA ILE A 294 -16.77 -7.22 -17.81
C ILE A 294 -16.59 -6.08 -18.80
N TRP A 295 -15.56 -5.26 -18.57
CA TRP A 295 -15.11 -4.23 -19.49
C TRP A 295 -13.72 -4.58 -19.99
N LEU A 296 -13.53 -4.48 -21.30
CA LEU A 296 -12.24 -4.56 -21.98
C LEU A 296 -12.01 -3.24 -22.69
N GLY A 297 -10.84 -2.64 -22.50
CA GLY A 297 -10.46 -1.42 -23.19
C GLY A 297 -9.04 -1.49 -23.71
N SER A 298 -8.81 -1.02 -24.94
CA SER A 298 -7.49 -1.02 -25.57
C SER A 298 -7.35 0.09 -26.62
N ASP A 299 -6.10 0.55 -26.86
CA ASP A 299 -5.79 1.46 -27.98
C ASP A 299 -6.11 0.75 -29.30
N ASP A 300 -5.47 -0.38 -29.59
CA ASP A 300 -5.77 -1.22 -30.74
C ASP A 300 -6.59 -2.48 -30.37
N GLY A 301 -6.45 -3.58 -31.12
CA GLY A 301 -7.30 -4.75 -30.96
C GLY A 301 -6.98 -5.61 -29.75
N SER A 302 -8.04 -6.09 -29.10
CA SER A 302 -7.99 -6.99 -27.96
C SER A 302 -9.16 -7.98 -27.94
N ARG A 303 -8.95 -9.16 -27.36
CA ARG A 303 -9.99 -10.19 -27.21
C ARG A 303 -9.90 -10.82 -25.83
N LEU A 304 -11.04 -10.92 -25.16
CA LEU A 304 -11.17 -11.58 -23.85
C LEU A 304 -12.01 -12.84 -23.99
N LEU A 305 -11.46 -13.95 -23.50
CA LEU A 305 -12.09 -15.26 -23.48
C LEU A 305 -12.22 -15.75 -22.04
N ILE A 306 -13.37 -16.35 -21.71
CA ILE A 306 -13.60 -17.05 -20.45
C ILE A 306 -13.97 -18.49 -20.76
N ASP A 307 -13.30 -19.44 -20.11
CA ASP A 307 -13.46 -20.89 -20.33
C ASP A 307 -13.38 -21.28 -21.82
N GLY A 308 -12.44 -20.65 -22.53
CA GLY A 308 -12.21 -20.84 -23.96
C GLY A 308 -13.24 -20.19 -24.89
N LYS A 309 -14.26 -19.50 -24.37
CA LYS A 309 -15.30 -18.84 -25.17
C LYS A 309 -15.02 -17.34 -25.27
N PRO A 310 -14.92 -16.76 -26.48
CA PRO A 310 -14.82 -15.31 -26.65
C PRO A 310 -16.03 -14.59 -26.06
N LEU A 311 -15.79 -13.62 -25.19
CA LEU A 311 -16.82 -12.78 -24.57
C LEU A 311 -16.82 -11.38 -25.17
N ILE A 312 -15.65 -10.76 -25.33
CA ILE A 312 -15.48 -9.43 -25.91
C ILE A 312 -14.37 -9.49 -26.95
N THR A 313 -14.61 -8.89 -28.11
CA THR A 313 -13.60 -8.67 -29.14
C THR A 313 -13.68 -7.21 -29.57
N ILE A 314 -12.54 -6.53 -29.50
CA ILE A 314 -12.29 -5.23 -30.11
C ILE A 314 -11.21 -5.51 -31.16
N ASP A 315 -11.50 -5.23 -32.42
CA ASP A 315 -10.58 -5.55 -33.52
C ASP A 315 -10.35 -4.30 -34.36
N GLU A 316 -9.35 -4.39 -35.24
CA GLU A 316 -8.82 -3.28 -36.03
C GLU A 316 -7.97 -2.29 -35.23
N VAL A 317 -7.30 -1.39 -35.96
CA VAL A 317 -6.52 -0.30 -35.38
C VAL A 317 -7.44 0.85 -35.04
N HIS A 318 -7.38 1.35 -33.81
CA HIS A 318 -8.21 2.45 -33.35
C HIS A 318 -7.53 3.23 -32.21
N PRO A 319 -8.11 4.35 -31.75
CA PRO A 319 -7.73 4.92 -30.47
C PRO A 319 -8.38 4.17 -29.31
N HIS A 320 -7.91 4.42 -28.08
CA HIS A 320 -8.43 3.77 -26.87
C HIS A 320 -9.96 3.75 -26.80
N LYS A 321 -10.51 2.53 -26.81
CA LYS A 321 -11.94 2.27 -26.75
C LYS A 321 -12.25 1.22 -25.71
N VAL A 322 -13.30 1.44 -24.92
CA VAL A 322 -13.80 0.49 -23.93
C VAL A 322 -15.12 -0.13 -24.40
N VAL A 323 -15.21 -1.46 -24.35
CA VAL A 323 -16.41 -2.25 -24.64
C VAL A 323 -16.73 -3.11 -23.42
N SER A 324 -18.01 -3.41 -23.20
CA SER A 324 -18.45 -4.24 -22.08
C SER A 324 -19.41 -5.34 -22.51
N ALA A 325 -19.38 -6.46 -21.79
CA ALA A 325 -20.34 -7.55 -21.95
C ALA A 325 -20.74 -8.13 -20.58
N LYS A 326 -21.96 -8.66 -20.53
CA LYS A 326 -22.47 -9.39 -19.37
C LYS A 326 -22.27 -10.89 -19.56
N THR A 327 -21.94 -11.59 -18.49
CA THR A 327 -21.83 -13.05 -18.48
C THR A 327 -22.24 -13.61 -17.12
N ASN A 328 -22.75 -14.84 -17.10
CA ASN A 328 -23.02 -15.56 -15.86
C ASN A 328 -21.82 -16.43 -15.51
N LEU A 329 -21.29 -16.26 -14.30
CA LEU A 329 -20.17 -17.04 -13.78
C LEU A 329 -20.64 -17.85 -12.58
N SER A 330 -20.21 -19.12 -12.54
CA SER A 330 -20.37 -19.96 -11.35
C SER A 330 -19.33 -19.61 -10.30
N GLN A 331 -19.62 -19.93 -9.05
CA GLN A 331 -18.60 -19.90 -8.00
C GLN A 331 -17.51 -20.93 -8.32
N GLY A 332 -16.24 -20.54 -8.20
CA GLY A 332 -15.09 -21.40 -8.45
C GLY A 332 -14.08 -20.81 -9.44
N GLU A 333 -13.22 -21.68 -9.96
CA GLU A 333 -12.19 -21.31 -10.93
C GLU A 333 -12.75 -21.23 -12.34
N HIS A 334 -12.38 -20.18 -13.07
CA HIS A 334 -12.65 -20.00 -14.49
C HIS A 334 -11.34 -19.68 -15.22
N GLN A 335 -11.16 -20.21 -16.43
CA GLN A 335 -10.01 -19.88 -17.25
C GLN A 335 -10.21 -18.50 -17.87
N LEU A 336 -9.17 -17.66 -17.82
CA LEU A 336 -9.15 -16.35 -18.45
C LEU A 336 -8.03 -16.27 -19.47
N VAL A 337 -8.35 -15.79 -20.67
CA VAL A 337 -7.36 -15.43 -21.69
C VAL A 337 -7.66 -14.02 -22.18
N VAL A 338 -6.65 -13.17 -22.23
CA VAL A 338 -6.73 -11.83 -22.83
C VAL A 338 -5.64 -11.71 -23.88
N GLU A 339 -6.05 -11.49 -25.11
CA GLU A 339 -5.18 -11.25 -26.25
C GLU A 339 -5.22 -9.77 -26.59
N TYR A 340 -4.08 -9.20 -26.95
CA TYR A 340 -3.93 -7.78 -27.30
C TYR A 340 -2.86 -7.62 -28.37
N PHE A 341 -3.05 -6.70 -29.30
CA PHE A 341 -1.99 -6.21 -30.17
C PHE A 341 -1.96 -4.68 -30.19
N GLU A 342 -0.77 -4.14 -30.41
CA GLU A 342 -0.49 -2.72 -30.59
C GLU A 342 0.20 -2.55 -31.94
N ALA A 343 -0.42 -1.81 -32.84
CA ALA A 343 0.14 -1.45 -34.14
C ALA A 343 1.01 -0.20 -34.03
N GLY A 344 0.56 0.83 -33.30
CA GLY A 344 1.31 2.04 -33.00
C GLY A 344 0.45 3.15 -32.44
N GLY A 345 1.06 4.06 -31.66
CA GLY A 345 0.32 5.00 -30.84
C GLY A 345 0.69 4.85 -29.36
N GLN A 346 -0.31 4.88 -28.48
CA GLN A 346 -0.08 4.77 -27.04
C GLN A 346 -0.57 3.43 -26.54
N GLU A 347 0.34 2.56 -26.10
CA GLU A 347 -0.02 1.23 -25.65
C GLU A 347 -0.91 1.29 -24.39
N SER A 348 -2.10 0.70 -24.47
CA SER A 348 -3.01 0.67 -23.34
C SER A 348 -3.91 -0.55 -23.36
N LEU A 349 -4.02 -1.19 -22.20
CA LEU A 349 -4.94 -2.30 -21.95
C LEU A 349 -5.59 -2.13 -20.57
N GLN A 350 -6.90 -2.29 -20.53
CA GLN A 350 -7.75 -2.19 -19.36
C GLN A 350 -8.69 -3.39 -19.33
N VAL A 351 -8.73 -4.10 -18.20
CA VAL A 351 -9.65 -5.21 -17.95
C VAL A 351 -10.28 -5.02 -16.59
N GLU A 352 -11.60 -4.91 -16.55
CA GLU A 352 -12.35 -4.60 -15.33
C GLU A 352 -13.56 -5.52 -15.17
N ILE A 353 -14.01 -5.66 -13.92
CA ILE A 353 -15.16 -6.50 -13.54
C ILE A 353 -16.03 -5.80 -12.50
N ALA A 354 -17.33 -6.05 -12.56
CA ALA A 354 -18.31 -5.69 -11.54
C ALA A 354 -19.40 -6.77 -11.46
N GLY A 355 -20.08 -6.87 -10.31
CA GLY A 355 -21.18 -7.80 -10.12
C GLY A 355 -21.10 -8.57 -8.82
N GLN A 356 -22.24 -9.10 -8.37
CA GLN A 356 -22.35 -9.90 -7.15
C GLN A 356 -21.76 -9.25 -5.88
N GLY A 357 -21.89 -7.93 -5.75
CA GLY A 357 -21.35 -7.14 -4.63
C GLY A 357 -19.96 -6.55 -4.87
N LEU A 358 -19.32 -6.86 -6.01
CA LEU A 358 -18.11 -6.17 -6.46
C LEU A 358 -18.49 -4.87 -7.19
N ASN A 359 -17.96 -3.74 -6.70
CA ASN A 359 -17.95 -2.49 -7.46
C ASN A 359 -17.08 -2.65 -8.72
N ARG A 360 -17.31 -1.82 -9.74
CA ARG A 360 -16.47 -1.79 -10.94
C ARG A 360 -15.04 -1.45 -10.54
N GLN A 361 -14.12 -2.35 -10.85
CA GLN A 361 -12.71 -2.25 -10.49
C GLN A 361 -11.86 -3.12 -11.43
N PRO A 362 -10.52 -2.98 -11.42
CA PRO A 362 -9.62 -3.84 -12.19
C PRO A 362 -9.87 -5.33 -11.92
N MET A 363 -9.77 -6.17 -12.95
CA MET A 363 -10.04 -7.60 -12.84
C MET A 363 -8.99 -8.35 -12.00
N ASP A 364 -7.84 -7.75 -11.73
CA ASP A 364 -6.77 -8.27 -10.87
C ASP A 364 -7.27 -8.81 -9.52
N VAL A 365 -8.35 -8.24 -8.99
CA VAL A 365 -8.96 -8.60 -7.70
C VAL A 365 -9.59 -9.99 -7.66
N VAL A 366 -9.94 -10.55 -8.84
CA VAL A 366 -10.47 -11.91 -8.96
C VAL A 366 -9.46 -12.88 -9.59
N LEU A 367 -8.25 -12.42 -9.95
CA LEU A 367 -7.23 -13.30 -10.50
C LEU A 367 -6.70 -14.24 -9.41
N TYR A 368 -6.50 -15.51 -9.78
CA TYR A 368 -5.86 -16.47 -8.92
C TYR A 368 -4.39 -16.09 -8.74
N THR A 369 -4.02 -15.80 -7.50
CA THR A 369 -2.63 -15.62 -7.12
C THR A 369 -2.12 -16.91 -6.46
N PRO A 370 -1.12 -17.59 -7.05
CA PRO A 370 -0.45 -18.69 -6.39
C PRO A 370 0.09 -18.22 -5.04
N ARG A 371 -0.18 -18.95 -3.96
CA ARG A 371 0.50 -18.67 -2.69
C ARG A 371 1.99 -18.84 -2.92
N ALA A 372 2.79 -17.84 -2.56
CA ALA A 372 4.24 -18.00 -2.50
C ALA A 372 4.54 -19.20 -1.59
N ASN A 373 5.31 -20.17 -2.10
CA ASN A 373 5.84 -21.25 -1.27
C ASN A 373 6.67 -20.59 -0.17
N LYS A 374 6.22 -20.74 1.08
CA LYS A 374 6.93 -20.23 2.26
C LYS A 374 8.20 -21.02 2.51
#